data_AF-A0A442YHX0-F1
#
_entry.id   AF-A0A442YHX0-F1
#
_cell.length_a   1.000
_cell.length_b   1.000
_cell.length_c   1.000
_cell.angle_alpha   90.00
_cell.angle_beta   90.00
_cell.angle_gamma   90.00
#
_symmetry.space_group_name_H-M   'P 1'
#
loop_
_entity.id
_entity.type
_entity.pdbx_description
1 polymer ?
#
loop_
_entity_poly.entity_id
_entity_poly.type
_entity_poly.pdbx_seq_one_letter_code
_entity_poly.pdbx_strand_id
1 'polypeptide(L)'
;MDGASPLERLLRRDRVITIAGVVALCLLAWLYIVAGAGLGMNAWEMTRLALFPHQKTPDMTSDMSGMDMSGMDMPGMDMPGMDMSGMDMATEPRVWGAAIWALMIAMWWVMMVAMMSPSAAPTILLYARVHRHALAQGQIQDKLAPTGVFMAGYLMVWLGFSVAAAALHWLLEREAFVSATMMSSQSRWLSGIVLIAAGLYQLSALKNACLSHCRTPTAFLSRHWRPHTLGALRLGALHGAFCVGCCWMLMALLFVGGVMNLVWVAGLAILVLVEKVFPAGQWVGRVAGIALIAWGSATLLV
;
A
#
# COMPACT_ATOMS: atom_id res chain seq x y z
N MET A 1 24.05 33.75 22.42
CA MET A 1 23.03 33.30 23.40
C MET A 1 22.48 31.94 22.97
N ASP A 2 23.30 30.89 22.94
CA ASP A 2 22.83 29.52 22.58
C ASP A 2 23.14 28.55 23.72
N GLY A 3 22.39 28.70 24.81
CA GLY A 3 22.51 27.91 26.04
C GLY A 3 21.74 26.59 26.01
N ALA A 4 21.76 25.85 24.89
CA ALA A 4 21.16 24.52 24.89
C ALA A 4 22.08 23.54 25.65
N SER A 5 21.54 22.94 26.72
CA SER A 5 22.28 21.90 27.47
C SER A 5 22.74 20.77 26.53
N PRO A 6 23.84 20.06 26.82
CA PRO A 6 24.29 18.90 26.01
C PRO A 6 23.16 17.88 25.78
N LEU A 7 22.30 17.70 26.78
CA LEU A 7 21.09 16.89 26.72
C LEU A 7 20.09 17.39 25.66
N GLU A 8 19.83 18.69 25.59
CA GLU A 8 18.91 19.28 24.62
C GLU A 8 19.40 19.13 23.17
N ARG A 9 20.72 19.22 22.95
CA ARG A 9 21.34 18.95 21.64
C ARG A 9 21.22 17.49 21.23
N LEU A 10 21.46 16.56 22.15
CA LEU A 10 21.22 15.11 21.93
C LEU A 10 19.75 14.84 21.59
N LEU A 11 18.81 15.41 22.34
CA LEU A 11 17.36 15.21 22.14
C LEU A 11 16.87 15.76 20.79
N ARG A 12 17.35 16.94 20.36
CA ARG A 12 17.04 17.50 19.04
C ARG A 12 17.59 16.62 17.92
N ARG A 13 18.84 16.16 18.04
CA ARG A 13 19.50 15.30 17.05
C ARG A 13 18.74 13.99 16.85
N ASP A 14 18.34 13.32 17.93
CA ASP A 14 17.56 12.08 17.85
C ASP A 14 16.16 12.27 17.25
N ARG A 15 15.54 13.44 17.47
CA ARG A 15 14.24 13.76 16.84
C ARG A 15 14.41 13.86 15.32
N VAL A 16 15.44 14.57 14.89
CA VAL A 16 15.77 14.73 13.48
C VAL A 16 16.08 13.38 12.86
N ILE A 17 16.87 12.52 13.52
CA ILE A 17 17.18 11.17 13.06
C ILE A 17 15.92 10.32 12.89
N THR A 18 15.01 10.34 13.87
CA THR A 18 13.76 9.55 13.79
C THR A 18 12.88 10.02 12.64
N ILE A 19 12.67 11.33 12.51
CA ILE A 19 11.85 11.90 11.43
C ILE A 19 12.49 11.60 10.07
N ALA A 20 13.80 11.86 9.94
CA ALA A 20 14.55 11.61 8.72
C ALA A 20 14.50 10.12 8.33
N GLY A 21 14.62 9.21 9.30
CA GLY A 21 14.51 7.77 9.06
C GLY A 21 13.13 7.35 8.54
N VAL A 22 12.04 7.82 9.16
CA VAL A 22 10.68 7.52 8.68
C VAL A 22 10.43 8.11 7.29
N VAL A 23 10.85 9.36 7.06
CA VAL A 23 10.70 10.02 5.76
C VAL A 23 11.51 9.29 4.69
N ALA A 24 12.77 8.97 4.96
CA ALA A 24 13.63 8.23 4.02
C ALA A 24 13.03 6.86 3.68
N LEU A 25 12.55 6.11 4.67
CA LEU A 25 11.89 4.82 4.45
C LEU A 25 10.67 4.97 3.53
N CYS A 26 9.81 5.96 3.79
CA CYS A 26 8.61 6.19 2.97
C CYS A 26 8.98 6.60 1.54
N LEU A 27 9.93 7.52 1.38
CA LEU A 27 10.37 8.01 0.07
C LEU A 27 11.03 6.90 -0.75
N LEU A 28 11.92 6.12 -0.16
CA LEU A 28 12.57 4.99 -0.84
C LEU A 28 11.53 3.95 -1.28
N ALA A 29 10.54 3.65 -0.44
CA ALA A 29 9.48 2.71 -0.79
C ALA A 29 8.60 3.25 -1.94
N TRP A 30 8.21 4.53 -1.91
CA TRP A 30 7.48 5.15 -3.02
C TRP A 30 8.28 5.23 -4.31
N LEU A 31 9.57 5.60 -4.23
CA LEU A 31 10.47 5.63 -5.38
C LEU A 31 10.59 4.25 -6.03
N TYR A 32 10.71 3.19 -5.23
CA TYR A 32 10.72 1.83 -5.73
C TYR A 32 9.43 1.46 -6.48
N ILE A 33 8.25 1.83 -5.95
CA ILE A 33 6.96 1.59 -6.60
C ILE A 33 6.86 2.38 -7.92
N VAL A 34 7.22 3.65 -7.91
CA VAL A 34 7.18 4.53 -9.10
C VAL A 34 8.18 4.10 -10.16
N ALA A 35 9.32 3.53 -9.77
CA ALA A 35 10.29 2.94 -10.67
C ALA A 35 9.83 1.58 -11.28
N GLY A 36 8.56 1.21 -11.12
CA GLY A 36 7.98 0.01 -11.70
C GLY A 36 8.12 -1.24 -10.84
N ALA A 37 8.49 -1.10 -9.56
CA ALA A 37 8.62 -2.20 -8.60
C ALA A 37 9.48 -3.39 -9.10
N GLY A 38 10.47 -3.12 -9.95
CA GLY A 38 11.35 -4.14 -10.54
C GLY A 38 10.74 -4.93 -11.72
N LEU A 39 9.57 -4.54 -12.22
CA LEU A 39 8.85 -5.21 -13.32
C LEU A 39 9.00 -4.50 -14.68
N GLY A 40 9.82 -3.45 -14.77
CA GLY A 40 10.14 -2.78 -16.04
C GLY A 40 9.00 -1.94 -16.64
N MET A 41 7.90 -1.73 -15.92
CA MET A 41 6.78 -0.91 -16.37
C MET A 41 7.01 0.58 -16.12
N ASN A 42 6.58 1.41 -17.07
CA ASN A 42 6.75 2.86 -17.00
C ASN A 42 5.70 3.48 -16.06
N ALA A 43 6.07 4.50 -15.28
CA ALA A 43 5.13 5.17 -14.35
C ALA A 43 3.85 5.68 -15.04
N TRP A 44 3.92 6.03 -16.32
CA TRP A 44 2.77 6.46 -17.11
C TRP A 44 1.73 5.34 -17.33
N GLU A 45 2.19 4.11 -17.59
CA GLU A 45 1.33 2.93 -17.76
C GLU A 45 0.64 2.58 -16.45
N MET A 46 1.34 2.77 -15.33
CA MET A 46 0.84 2.57 -13.98
C MET A 46 -0.17 3.65 -13.54
N THR A 47 -0.25 4.79 -14.24
CA THR A 47 -1.09 5.95 -13.83
C THR A 47 -2.41 6.04 -14.60
N ARG A 48 -2.75 5.08 -15.46
CA ARG A 48 -4.06 5.09 -16.15
C ARG A 48 -5.21 4.90 -15.17
N LEU A 49 -6.14 5.87 -15.15
CA LEU A 49 -7.37 5.78 -14.38
C LEU A 49 -8.27 4.69 -14.97
N ALA A 50 -8.51 3.63 -14.21
CA ALA A 50 -9.41 2.55 -14.59
C ALA A 50 -10.50 2.39 -13.52
N LEU A 51 -11.68 2.94 -13.82
CA LEU A 51 -12.88 2.85 -12.97
C LEU A 51 -13.55 1.47 -13.03
N PHE A 52 -13.43 0.76 -14.16
CA PHE A 52 -13.89 -0.61 -14.31
C PHE A 52 -12.75 -1.49 -14.85
N PRO A 53 -11.80 -1.91 -13.98
CA PRO A 53 -10.60 -2.64 -14.41
C PRO A 53 -10.90 -3.94 -15.16
N HIS A 54 -12.00 -4.61 -14.80
CA HIS A 54 -12.47 -5.85 -15.43
C HIS A 54 -13.00 -5.65 -16.87
N GLN A 55 -13.28 -4.41 -17.28
CA GLN A 55 -13.74 -4.07 -18.64
C GLN A 55 -12.59 -3.68 -19.58
N LYS A 56 -11.33 -3.78 -19.13
CA LYS A 56 -10.18 -3.59 -20.02
C LYS A 56 -10.19 -4.70 -21.08
N THR A 57 -10.84 -4.42 -22.21
CA THR A 57 -10.57 -5.11 -23.46
C THR A 57 -9.08 -4.93 -23.77
N PRO A 58 -8.41 -5.94 -24.36
CA PRO A 58 -7.12 -5.72 -25.00
C PRO A 58 -7.37 -4.81 -26.19
N ASP A 59 -7.36 -3.50 -25.95
CA ASP A 59 -7.53 -2.51 -27.00
C ASP A 59 -6.20 -2.34 -27.72
N MET A 60 -5.96 -3.29 -28.63
CA MET A 60 -5.04 -3.16 -29.74
C MET A 60 -5.78 -3.68 -30.97
N THR A 61 -6.72 -2.88 -31.49
CA THR A 61 -7.17 -2.91 -32.90
C THR A 61 -8.22 -1.84 -33.22
N SER A 62 -8.82 -1.13 -32.24
CA SER A 62 -9.95 -0.24 -32.56
C SER A 62 -9.60 1.12 -33.17
N ASP A 63 -8.31 1.52 -33.23
CA ASP A 63 -7.91 2.83 -33.74
C ASP A 63 -7.44 2.84 -35.21
N MET A 64 -7.62 1.74 -35.94
CA MET A 64 -7.25 1.62 -37.38
C MET A 64 -8.40 1.15 -38.29
N SER A 65 -9.62 0.97 -37.77
CA SER A 65 -10.76 0.51 -38.58
C SER A 65 -11.57 1.64 -39.22
N GLY A 66 -11.17 2.90 -39.01
CA GLY A 66 -11.89 4.09 -39.50
C GLY A 66 -11.20 4.89 -40.61
N MET A 67 -9.98 4.54 -41.03
CA MET A 67 -9.33 5.19 -42.17
C MET A 67 -9.50 4.34 -43.42
N ASP A 68 -10.38 4.80 -44.31
CA ASP A 68 -10.47 4.35 -45.69
C ASP A 68 -9.15 4.67 -46.41
N MET A 69 -8.29 3.66 -46.56
CA MET A 69 -7.02 3.73 -47.27
C MET A 69 -7.17 3.29 -48.74
N SER A 70 -8.34 3.46 -49.35
CA SER A 70 -8.58 3.06 -50.75
C SER A 70 -7.96 4.00 -51.80
N GLY A 71 -7.10 4.95 -51.42
CA GLY A 71 -6.67 6.03 -52.31
C GLY A 71 -5.19 6.45 -52.31
N MET A 72 -4.26 5.75 -51.66
CA MET A 72 -2.83 6.14 -51.71
C MET A 72 -1.94 5.01 -52.22
N ASP A 73 -1.66 5.08 -53.53
CA ASP A 73 -0.55 4.40 -54.17
C ASP A 73 0.75 5.10 -53.76
N MET A 74 1.59 4.43 -52.98
CA MET A 74 2.96 4.89 -52.68
C MET A 74 3.93 3.79 -53.13
N PRO A 75 4.66 3.97 -54.24
CA PRO A 75 5.58 2.96 -54.74
C PRO A 75 6.88 2.97 -53.94
N GLY A 76 7.33 1.78 -53.56
CA GLY A 76 8.74 1.46 -53.35
C GLY A 76 9.47 2.18 -52.22
N MET A 77 9.36 1.66 -51.01
CA MET A 77 10.46 1.70 -50.05
C MET A 77 10.49 0.38 -49.28
N ASP A 78 11.40 -0.51 -49.66
CA ASP A 78 11.78 -1.68 -48.85
C ASP A 78 12.40 -1.16 -47.55
N MET A 79 11.61 -1.17 -46.48
CA MET A 79 12.15 -1.06 -45.12
C MET A 79 12.48 -2.48 -44.65
N PRO A 80 13.76 -2.80 -44.38
CA PRO A 80 14.16 -4.13 -43.97
C PRO A 80 13.50 -4.48 -42.64
N GLY A 81 13.06 -5.74 -42.55
CA GLY A 81 12.23 -6.26 -41.47
C GLY A 81 12.66 -5.77 -40.09
N MET A 82 11.79 -4.94 -39.49
CA MET A 82 11.76 -4.82 -38.05
C MET A 82 11.29 -6.18 -37.54
N ASP A 83 12.22 -6.93 -36.98
CA ASP A 83 11.96 -8.18 -36.31
C ASP A 83 10.99 -7.93 -35.14
N MET A 84 9.71 -8.18 -35.41
CA MET A 84 8.63 -8.16 -34.41
C MET A 84 8.62 -9.45 -33.57
N SER A 85 9.75 -10.18 -33.47
CA SER A 85 9.90 -11.36 -32.60
C SER A 85 9.82 -11.04 -31.09
N GLY A 86 9.71 -9.77 -30.71
CA GLY A 86 9.64 -9.33 -29.31
C GLY A 86 8.25 -9.09 -28.72
N MET A 87 7.16 -9.27 -29.46
CA MET A 87 5.79 -8.93 -28.97
C MET A 87 4.82 -10.11 -28.84
N ASP A 88 5.31 -11.34 -28.83
CA ASP A 88 4.56 -12.45 -28.24
C ASP A 88 4.92 -12.60 -26.76
N MET A 89 4.35 -11.73 -25.92
CA MET A 89 4.12 -12.12 -24.51
C MET A 89 2.91 -13.05 -24.45
N ALA A 90 3.02 -14.16 -25.19
CA ALA A 90 2.19 -15.34 -24.96
C ALA A 90 2.26 -15.63 -23.46
N THR A 91 1.12 -15.53 -22.81
CA THR A 91 0.96 -15.64 -21.36
C THR A 91 1.13 -17.11 -20.99
N GLU A 92 2.36 -17.61 -21.04
CA GLU A 92 2.73 -18.89 -20.43
C GLU A 92 2.32 -18.82 -18.95
N PRO A 93 1.62 -19.85 -18.41
CA PRO A 93 1.27 -19.88 -17.00
C PRO A 93 2.56 -19.78 -16.19
N ARG A 94 2.75 -18.66 -15.49
CA ARG A 94 3.95 -18.49 -14.66
C ARG A 94 3.94 -19.55 -13.58
N VAL A 95 4.92 -20.46 -13.64
CA VAL A 95 5.13 -21.44 -12.58
C VAL A 95 5.76 -20.71 -11.40
N TRP A 96 5.02 -20.60 -10.29
CA TRP A 96 5.48 -19.91 -9.09
C TRP A 96 6.60 -20.70 -8.39
N GLY A 97 7.85 -20.37 -8.72
CA GLY A 97 9.02 -20.79 -7.96
C GLY A 97 9.24 -19.94 -6.71
N ALA A 98 10.17 -20.36 -5.84
CA ALA A 98 10.51 -19.64 -4.61
C ALA A 98 10.92 -18.17 -4.84
N ALA A 99 11.58 -17.89 -5.96
CA ALA A 99 11.97 -16.53 -6.35
C ALA A 99 10.75 -15.63 -6.65
N ILE A 100 9.75 -16.13 -7.38
CA ILE A 100 8.52 -15.37 -7.68
C ILE A 100 7.72 -15.12 -6.40
N TRP A 101 7.63 -16.12 -5.51
CA TRP A 101 7.04 -15.94 -4.19
C TRP A 101 7.72 -14.83 -3.39
N ALA A 102 9.05 -14.86 -3.31
CA ALA A 102 9.82 -13.85 -2.60
C ALA A 102 9.62 -12.45 -3.21
N LEU A 103 9.65 -12.33 -4.54
CA LEU A 103 9.41 -11.07 -5.25
C LEU A 103 7.99 -10.53 -4.99
N MET A 104 6.97 -11.39 -5.06
CA MET A 104 5.59 -11.01 -4.81
C MET A 104 5.39 -10.52 -3.37
N ILE A 105 5.94 -11.25 -2.40
CA ILE A 105 5.89 -10.87 -0.97
C ILE A 105 6.62 -9.54 -0.76
N ALA A 106 7.81 -9.39 -1.34
CA ALA A 106 8.59 -8.15 -1.24
C ALA A 106 7.86 -6.96 -1.84
N MET A 107 7.26 -7.12 -3.03
CA MET A 107 6.49 -6.08 -3.69
C MET A 107 5.30 -5.63 -2.84
N TRP A 108 4.48 -6.58 -2.36
CA TRP A 108 3.36 -6.29 -1.46
C TRP A 108 3.85 -5.59 -0.19
N TRP A 109 4.96 -6.07 0.39
CA TRP A 109 5.49 -5.52 1.63
C TRP A 109 6.01 -4.10 1.47
N VAL A 110 6.79 -3.81 0.41
CA VAL A 110 7.26 -2.46 0.10
C VAL A 110 6.09 -1.51 -0.17
N MET A 111 5.04 -1.98 -0.83
CA MET A 111 3.81 -1.20 -1.01
C MET A 111 3.14 -0.87 0.33
N MET A 112 3.01 -1.84 1.23
CA MET A 112 2.47 -1.59 2.57
C MET A 112 3.36 -0.61 3.35
N VAL A 113 4.68 -0.73 3.25
CA VAL A 113 5.63 0.23 3.83
C VAL A 113 5.36 1.63 3.29
N ALA A 114 5.23 1.81 1.97
CA ALA A 114 5.02 3.11 1.34
C ALA A 114 3.72 3.78 1.78
N MET A 115 2.62 3.02 1.84
CA MET A 115 1.30 3.57 2.11
C MET A 115 1.01 3.70 3.62
N MET A 116 1.45 2.73 4.43
CA MET A 116 0.98 2.60 5.80
C MET A 116 1.91 3.24 6.83
N SER A 117 3.22 3.27 6.56
CA SER A 117 4.20 3.94 7.44
C SER A 117 3.90 5.43 7.69
N PRO A 118 3.48 6.23 6.68
CA PRO A 118 3.07 7.63 6.91
C PRO A 118 1.93 7.74 7.94
N SER A 119 0.96 6.83 7.90
CA SER A 119 -0.18 6.83 8.82
C SER A 119 0.18 6.46 10.25
N ALA A 120 1.28 5.71 10.46
CA ALA A 120 1.80 5.35 11.77
C ALA A 120 2.75 6.41 12.36
N ALA A 121 3.17 7.39 11.57
CA ALA A 121 4.14 8.41 11.98
C ALA A 121 3.76 9.15 13.28
N PRO A 122 2.49 9.55 13.53
CA PRO A 122 2.13 10.19 14.80
C PRO A 122 2.45 9.32 16.03
N THR A 123 2.13 8.02 15.96
CA THR A 123 2.40 7.06 17.05
C THR A 123 3.90 6.82 17.23
N ILE A 124 4.64 6.66 16.12
CA ILE A 124 6.10 6.44 16.14
C ILE A 124 6.83 7.62 16.77
N LEU A 125 6.46 8.85 16.37
CA LEU A 125 7.08 10.07 16.89
C LEU A 125 6.71 10.31 18.36
N LEU A 126 5.49 9.95 18.77
CA LEU A 126 5.10 9.99 20.18
C LEU A 126 5.87 8.96 21.00
N TYR A 127 6.01 7.72 20.51
CA TYR A 127 6.80 6.69 21.16
C TYR A 127 8.26 7.14 21.35
N ALA A 128 8.88 7.67 20.29
CA ALA A 128 10.23 8.22 20.38
C ALA A 128 10.33 9.36 21.40
N ARG A 129 9.30 10.22 21.53
CA ARG A 129 9.27 11.28 22.54
C ARG A 129 9.15 10.74 23.96
N VAL A 130 8.22 9.82 24.21
CA VAL A 130 7.99 9.24 25.54
C VAL A 130 9.23 8.45 25.99
N HIS A 131 9.79 7.62 25.10
CA HIS A 131 10.99 6.85 25.38
C HIS A 131 12.17 7.75 25.78
N ARG A 132 12.41 8.82 25.03
CA ARG A 132 13.48 9.78 25.36
C ARG A 132 13.27 10.48 26.69
N HIS A 133 12.02 10.82 27.02
CA HIS A 133 11.72 11.44 28.31
C HIS A 133 12.03 10.49 29.46
N ALA A 134 11.64 9.22 29.34
CA ALA A 134 11.94 8.19 30.32
C ALA A 134 13.46 7.90 30.44
N LEU A 135 14.22 7.93 29.33
CA LEU A 135 15.69 7.86 29.35
C LEU A 135 16.32 9.05 30.08
N ALA A 136 15.88 10.28 29.77
CA ALA A 136 16.42 11.50 30.37
C ALA A 136 16.16 11.57 31.89
N GLN A 137 15.08 10.94 32.35
CA GLN A 137 14.75 10.81 33.78
C GLN A 137 15.41 9.60 34.46
N GLY A 138 16.23 8.82 33.75
CA GLY A 138 16.88 7.62 34.29
C GLY A 138 15.93 6.47 34.62
N GLN A 139 14.69 6.51 34.14
CA GLN A 139 13.67 5.47 34.39
C GLN A 139 13.92 4.19 33.59
N ILE A 140 14.71 4.28 32.52
CA ILE A 140 15.10 3.18 31.64
C ILE A 140 16.56 3.36 31.22
N GLN A 141 17.28 2.25 31.01
CA GLN A 141 18.72 2.24 30.72
C GLN A 141 19.07 1.76 29.31
N ASP A 142 18.07 1.33 28.53
CA ASP A 142 18.28 0.76 27.19
C ASP A 142 18.68 1.82 26.17
N LYS A 143 19.95 1.76 25.73
CA LYS A 143 20.52 2.69 24.74
C LYS A 143 20.30 2.26 23.29
N LEU A 144 19.85 1.02 23.05
CA LEU A 144 19.58 0.47 21.70
C LEU A 144 18.29 1.09 21.13
N ALA A 145 18.34 1.58 19.89
CA ALA A 145 17.30 2.34 19.17
C ALA A 145 15.88 1.70 19.23
N PRO A 146 15.08 1.97 20.27
CA PRO A 146 13.86 1.22 20.56
C PRO A 146 12.70 1.66 19.66
N THR A 147 12.77 2.88 19.12
CA THR A 147 11.86 3.35 18.07
C THR A 147 11.99 2.52 16.80
N GLY A 148 13.22 2.13 16.42
CA GLY A 148 13.45 1.24 15.28
C GLY A 148 12.86 -0.15 15.52
N VAL A 149 12.92 -0.63 16.76
CA VAL A 149 12.36 -1.92 17.17
C VAL A 149 10.82 -1.88 17.19
N PHE A 150 10.23 -0.79 17.66
CA PHE A 150 8.79 -0.54 17.50
C PHE A 150 8.39 -0.58 16.03
N MET A 151 9.11 0.13 15.15
CA MET A 151 8.85 0.12 13.72
C MET A 151 8.99 -1.29 13.12
N ALA A 152 10.01 -2.06 13.53
CA ALA A 152 10.19 -3.43 13.08
C ALA A 152 8.98 -4.32 13.46
N GLY A 153 8.44 -4.18 14.67
CA GLY A 153 7.24 -4.90 15.10
C GLY A 153 6.02 -4.54 14.25
N TYR A 154 5.84 -3.25 13.96
CA TYR A 154 4.78 -2.77 13.07
C TYR A 154 4.91 -3.34 11.65
N LEU A 155 6.11 -3.30 11.07
CA LEU A 155 6.38 -3.79 9.71
C LEU A 155 6.31 -5.32 9.60
N MET A 156 6.59 -6.05 10.69
CA MET A 156 6.45 -7.51 10.73
C MET A 156 4.99 -7.96 10.58
N VAL A 157 4.04 -7.20 11.15
CA VAL A 157 2.61 -7.51 10.94
C VAL A 157 2.19 -7.24 9.50
N TRP A 158 2.70 -6.16 8.89
CA TRP A 158 2.49 -5.89 7.47
C TRP A 158 3.17 -6.92 6.55
N LEU A 159 4.31 -7.48 6.96
CA LEU A 159 4.91 -8.61 6.25
C LEU A 159 3.98 -9.82 6.27
N GLY A 160 3.40 -10.15 7.43
CA GLY A 160 2.39 -11.22 7.54
C GLY A 160 1.18 -10.98 6.63
N PHE A 161 0.67 -9.75 6.58
CA PHE A 161 -0.38 -9.37 5.62
C PHE A 161 0.07 -9.57 4.16
N SER A 162 1.30 -9.18 3.84
CA SER A 162 1.86 -9.28 2.49
C SER A 162 2.04 -10.73 2.03
N VAL A 163 2.40 -11.63 2.95
CA VAL A 163 2.41 -13.08 2.70
C VAL A 163 1.00 -13.58 2.38
N ALA A 164 -0.01 -13.19 3.16
CA ALA A 164 -1.39 -13.57 2.90
C ALA A 164 -1.91 -13.01 1.56
N ALA A 165 -1.56 -11.76 1.24
CA ALA A 165 -1.93 -11.12 0.00
C ALA A 165 -1.26 -11.78 -1.22
N ALA A 166 0.04 -12.10 -1.12
CA ALA A 166 0.76 -12.85 -2.16
C ALA A 166 0.14 -14.24 -2.38
N ALA A 167 -0.24 -14.94 -1.30
CA ALA A 167 -0.90 -16.24 -1.39
C ALA A 167 -2.29 -16.15 -2.03
N LEU A 168 -3.05 -15.10 -1.71
CA LEU A 168 -4.33 -14.84 -2.35
C LEU A 168 -4.15 -14.47 -3.84
N HIS A 169 -3.11 -13.71 -4.18
CA HIS A 169 -2.76 -13.43 -5.59
C HIS A 169 -2.47 -14.70 -6.36
N TRP A 170 -1.63 -15.59 -5.81
CA TRP A 170 -1.34 -16.87 -6.41
C TRP A 170 -2.61 -17.69 -6.68
N LEU A 171 -3.52 -17.74 -5.70
CA LEU A 171 -4.78 -18.47 -5.83
C LEU A 171 -5.70 -17.86 -6.91
N LEU A 172 -5.83 -16.54 -6.93
CA LEU A 172 -6.69 -15.84 -7.89
C LEU A 172 -6.11 -15.83 -9.32
N GLU A 173 -4.78 -15.81 -9.47
CA GLU A 173 -4.10 -15.95 -10.76
C GLU A 173 -4.30 -17.35 -11.34
N ARG A 174 -4.23 -18.39 -10.51
CA ARG A 174 -4.47 -19.79 -10.92
C ARG A 174 -5.87 -19.99 -11.51
N GLU A 175 -6.88 -19.35 -10.93
CA GLU A 175 -8.28 -19.40 -11.39
C GLU A 175 -8.60 -18.35 -12.47
N ALA A 176 -7.59 -17.67 -13.01
CA ALA A 176 -7.69 -16.60 -14.01
C ALA A 176 -8.55 -15.38 -13.59
N PHE A 177 -8.82 -15.20 -12.29
CA PHE A 177 -9.57 -14.05 -11.78
C PHE A 177 -8.76 -12.75 -11.72
N VAL A 178 -7.43 -12.85 -11.70
CA VAL A 178 -6.51 -11.71 -11.68
C VAL A 178 -5.51 -11.85 -12.82
N SER A 179 -5.27 -10.75 -13.54
CA SER A 179 -4.35 -10.74 -14.68
C SER A 179 -2.91 -10.94 -14.22
N ALA A 180 -2.16 -11.75 -14.95
CA ALA A 180 -0.74 -11.94 -14.74
C ALA A 180 0.06 -10.62 -14.84
N THR A 181 -0.28 -9.76 -15.80
CA THR A 181 0.56 -8.59 -16.14
C THR A 181 0.21 -7.35 -15.32
N MET A 182 -1.07 -6.99 -15.20
CA MET A 182 -1.51 -5.81 -14.45
C MET A 182 -1.88 -6.08 -12.99
N MET A 183 -1.92 -7.35 -12.58
CA MET A 183 -2.34 -7.78 -11.24
C MET A 183 -3.69 -7.19 -10.79
N SER A 184 -4.58 -6.92 -11.75
CA SER A 184 -5.93 -6.41 -11.53
C SER A 184 -6.98 -7.47 -11.81
N SER A 185 -8.17 -7.31 -11.22
CA SER A 185 -9.28 -8.25 -11.41
C SER A 185 -9.77 -8.29 -12.86
N GLN A 186 -10.00 -9.49 -13.38
CA GLN A 186 -10.59 -9.76 -14.69
C GLN A 186 -12.10 -10.08 -14.59
N SER A 187 -12.65 -10.15 -13.38
CA SER A 187 -14.02 -10.58 -13.13
C SER A 187 -14.82 -9.47 -12.48
N ARG A 188 -15.97 -9.15 -13.07
CA ARG A 188 -16.93 -8.20 -12.49
C ARG A 188 -17.45 -8.67 -11.13
N TRP A 189 -17.61 -9.98 -10.94
CA TRP A 189 -18.08 -10.55 -9.68
C TRP A 189 -17.05 -10.36 -8.57
N LEU A 190 -15.78 -10.68 -8.83
CA LEU A 190 -14.71 -10.45 -7.86
C LEU A 190 -14.60 -8.95 -7.53
N SER A 191 -14.59 -8.10 -8.54
CA SER A 191 -14.51 -6.64 -8.38
C SER A 191 -15.65 -6.08 -7.54
N GLY A 192 -16.90 -6.41 -7.91
CA GLY A 192 -18.11 -5.92 -7.24
C GLY A 192 -18.23 -6.43 -5.81
N ILE A 193 -17.97 -7.72 -5.57
CA ILE A 193 -18.03 -8.31 -4.22
C ILE A 193 -16.98 -7.68 -3.31
N VAL A 194 -15.74 -7.53 -3.78
CA VAL A 194 -14.67 -6.93 -2.96
C VAL A 194 -14.96 -5.45 -2.67
N LEU A 195 -15.46 -4.69 -3.65
CA LEU A 195 -15.90 -3.30 -3.45
C LEU A 195 -17.01 -3.18 -2.39
N ILE A 196 -18.06 -4.00 -2.51
CA ILE A 196 -19.17 -4.01 -1.53
C ILE A 196 -18.66 -4.44 -0.16
N ALA A 197 -17.86 -5.50 -0.08
CA ALA A 197 -17.30 -5.98 1.19
C ALA A 197 -16.43 -4.92 1.87
N ALA A 198 -15.59 -4.20 1.11
CA ALA A 198 -14.79 -3.10 1.62
C ALA A 198 -15.68 -1.93 2.10
N GLY A 199 -16.75 -1.64 1.38
CA GLY A 199 -17.72 -0.62 1.78
C GLY A 199 -18.54 -0.98 3.02
N LEU A 200 -18.94 -2.25 3.18
CA LEU A 200 -19.56 -2.74 4.43
C LEU A 200 -18.56 -2.71 5.59
N TYR A 201 -17.30 -3.08 5.33
CA TYR A 201 -16.24 -3.03 6.34
C TYR A 201 -15.98 -1.60 6.82
N GLN A 202 -16.03 -0.62 5.92
CA GLN A 202 -15.96 0.81 6.24
C GLN A 202 -17.00 1.25 7.27
N LEU A 203 -18.21 0.69 7.18
CA LEU A 203 -19.33 1.02 8.07
C LEU A 203 -19.34 0.16 9.35
N SER A 204 -18.48 -0.85 9.45
CA SER A 204 -18.50 -1.83 10.54
C SER A 204 -18.04 -1.27 11.88
N ALA A 205 -18.61 -1.80 12.97
CA ALA A 205 -18.16 -1.52 14.33
C ALA A 205 -16.73 -2.02 14.59
N LEU A 206 -16.35 -3.14 13.97
CA LEU A 206 -15.01 -3.72 14.09
C LEU A 206 -13.94 -2.76 13.57
N LYS A 207 -14.12 -2.22 12.36
CA LYS A 207 -13.21 -1.21 11.82
C LYS A 207 -13.12 -0.01 12.74
N ASN A 208 -14.25 0.52 13.19
CA ASN A 208 -14.29 1.70 14.06
C ASN A 208 -13.54 1.47 15.38
N ALA A 209 -13.67 0.28 15.97
CA ALA A 209 -12.91 -0.12 17.15
C ALA A 209 -11.40 -0.11 16.88
N CYS A 210 -10.94 -0.75 15.80
CA CYS A 210 -9.52 -0.77 15.44
C CYS A 210 -9.00 0.65 15.12
N LEU A 211 -9.76 1.44 14.35
CA LEU A 211 -9.39 2.79 13.95
C LEU A 211 -9.26 3.72 15.17
N SER A 212 -10.10 3.55 16.20
CA SER A 212 -9.99 4.34 17.43
C SER A 212 -8.60 4.24 18.07
N HIS A 213 -8.02 3.02 18.11
CA HIS A 213 -6.67 2.79 18.62
C HIS A 213 -5.59 3.44 17.75
N CYS A 214 -5.78 3.50 16.43
CA CYS A 214 -4.85 4.18 15.52
C CYS A 214 -4.91 5.71 15.66
N ARG A 215 -6.06 6.28 16.06
CA ARG A 215 -6.29 7.73 16.14
C ARG A 215 -5.95 8.33 17.50
N THR A 216 -5.85 7.52 18.55
CA THR A 216 -5.53 7.97 19.91
C THR A 216 -4.16 7.45 20.38
N PRO A 217 -3.04 7.94 19.81
CA PRO A 217 -1.71 7.40 20.09
C PRO A 217 -1.31 7.54 21.56
N THR A 218 -1.76 8.60 22.25
CA THR A 218 -1.49 8.82 23.69
C THR A 218 -2.15 7.75 24.55
N ALA A 219 -3.44 7.49 24.35
CA ALA A 219 -4.18 6.45 25.07
C ALA A 219 -3.68 5.05 24.72
N PHE A 220 -3.27 4.82 23.47
CA PHE A 220 -2.69 3.56 23.05
C PHE A 220 -1.36 3.27 23.76
N LEU A 221 -0.44 4.24 23.78
CA LEU A 221 0.83 4.11 24.49
C LEU A 221 0.63 3.95 26.00
N SER A 222 -0.21 4.77 26.63
CA SER A 222 -0.37 4.71 28.10
C SER A 222 -0.89 3.35 28.58
N ARG A 223 -1.79 2.71 27.82
CA ARG A 223 -2.38 1.41 28.18
C ARG A 223 -1.43 0.23 27.96
N HIS A 224 -0.57 0.31 26.94
CA HIS A 224 0.24 -0.83 26.49
C HIS A 224 1.74 -0.61 26.68
N TRP A 225 2.14 0.50 27.31
CA TRP A 225 3.54 0.84 27.53
C TRP A 225 4.25 -0.30 28.24
N ARG A 226 5.38 -0.70 27.68
CA ARG A 226 6.34 -1.56 28.34
C ARG A 226 7.71 -0.95 28.15
N PRO A 227 8.57 -0.98 29.19
CA PRO A 227 9.98 -0.67 29.00
C PRO A 227 10.59 -1.70 28.02
N HIS A 228 11.91 -1.65 27.78
CA HIS A 228 12.68 -2.68 27.07
C HIS A 228 12.37 -2.95 25.58
N THR A 229 13.39 -3.44 24.87
CA THR A 229 13.40 -3.76 23.44
C THR A 229 12.25 -4.69 23.02
N LEU A 230 12.00 -5.77 23.77
CA LEU A 230 10.90 -6.69 23.47
C LEU A 230 9.53 -6.04 23.69
N GLY A 231 9.44 -5.11 24.66
CA GLY A 231 8.25 -4.29 24.89
C GLY A 231 7.96 -3.39 23.69
N ALA A 232 8.99 -2.75 23.14
CA ALA A 232 8.91 -1.94 21.92
C ALA A 232 8.42 -2.76 20.73
N LEU A 233 9.01 -3.93 20.49
CA LEU A 233 8.65 -4.83 19.39
C LEU A 233 7.18 -5.27 19.50
N ARG A 234 6.76 -5.74 20.69
CA ARG A 234 5.39 -6.17 20.95
C ARG A 234 4.39 -5.02 20.80
N LEU A 235 4.73 -3.83 21.28
CA LEU A 235 3.88 -2.66 21.16
C LEU A 235 3.72 -2.22 19.70
N GLY A 236 4.82 -2.26 18.93
CA GLY A 236 4.82 -2.05 17.49
C GLY A 236 3.94 -3.06 16.74
N ALA A 237 4.09 -4.35 17.05
CA ALA A 237 3.26 -5.41 16.47
C ALA A 237 1.78 -5.25 16.85
N LEU A 238 1.47 -4.90 18.09
CA LEU A 238 0.10 -4.62 18.51
C LEU A 238 -0.50 -3.43 17.75
N HIS A 239 0.27 -2.35 17.56
CA HIS A 239 -0.14 -1.22 16.73
C HIS A 239 -0.35 -1.63 15.27
N GLY A 240 0.56 -2.46 14.73
CA GLY A 240 0.45 -3.06 13.41
C GLY A 240 -0.83 -3.87 13.24
N ALA A 241 -1.20 -4.69 14.23
CA ALA A 241 -2.42 -5.48 14.20
C ALA A 241 -3.69 -4.62 14.17
N PHE A 242 -3.75 -3.54 14.97
CA PHE A 242 -4.85 -2.57 14.89
C PHE A 242 -4.86 -1.82 13.55
N CYS A 243 -3.68 -1.50 13.01
CA CYS A 243 -3.52 -0.83 11.73
C CYS A 243 -4.03 -1.70 10.58
N VAL A 244 -3.63 -2.97 10.51
CA VAL A 244 -4.16 -3.95 9.56
C VAL A 244 -5.67 -4.10 9.78
N GLY A 245 -6.11 -4.27 11.04
CA GLY A 245 -7.52 -4.34 11.39
C GLY A 245 -8.33 -3.18 10.78
N CYS A 246 -7.90 -1.92 10.91
CA CYS A 246 -8.71 -0.82 10.40
C CYS A 246 -8.74 -0.65 8.86
N CYS A 247 -7.79 -1.23 8.10
CA CYS A 247 -7.68 -0.96 6.65
C CYS A 247 -7.43 -2.17 5.75
N TRP A 248 -7.38 -3.40 6.26
CA TRP A 248 -7.10 -4.60 5.44
C TRP A 248 -8.07 -4.76 4.26
N MET A 249 -9.37 -4.48 4.44
CA MET A 249 -10.34 -4.54 3.34
C MET A 249 -10.16 -3.43 2.30
N LEU A 250 -9.65 -2.26 2.71
CA LEU A 250 -9.26 -1.23 1.75
C LEU A 250 -8.03 -1.67 0.97
N MET A 251 -7.09 -2.36 1.62
CA MET A 251 -5.94 -2.94 0.92
C MET A 251 -6.37 -4.04 -0.06
N ALA A 252 -7.43 -4.79 0.25
CA ALA A 252 -8.00 -5.78 -0.66
C ALA A 252 -8.55 -5.16 -1.97
N LEU A 253 -8.86 -3.85 -2.00
CA LEU A 253 -9.23 -3.16 -3.23
C LEU A 253 -8.10 -3.09 -4.26
N LEU A 254 -6.84 -3.29 -3.84
CA LEU A 254 -5.71 -3.38 -4.75
C LEU A 254 -5.79 -4.62 -5.67
N PHE A 255 -6.52 -5.67 -5.27
CA PHE A 255 -6.83 -6.80 -6.16
C PHE A 255 -7.83 -6.41 -7.25
N VAL A 256 -8.64 -5.38 -7.02
CA VAL A 256 -9.59 -4.84 -8.00
C VAL A 256 -8.85 -3.90 -8.95
N GLY A 257 -8.26 -2.84 -8.41
CA GLY A 257 -7.60 -1.78 -9.18
C GLY A 257 -6.24 -2.14 -9.76
N GLY A 258 -5.58 -3.16 -9.20
CA GLY A 258 -4.21 -3.54 -9.49
C GLY A 258 -3.22 -2.92 -8.49
N VAL A 259 -2.35 -3.76 -7.96
CA VAL A 259 -1.19 -3.37 -7.13
C VAL A 259 -0.25 -2.43 -7.88
N MET A 260 -0.24 -2.53 -9.21
CA MET A 260 0.60 -1.71 -10.09
C MET A 260 -0.10 -0.43 -10.57
N ASN A 261 -1.32 -0.12 -10.10
CA ASN A 261 -2.01 1.11 -10.47
C ASN A 261 -1.74 2.21 -9.42
N LEU A 262 -0.89 3.17 -9.78
CA LEU A 262 -0.48 4.27 -8.90
C LEU A 262 -1.67 5.13 -8.45
N VAL A 263 -2.73 5.26 -9.26
CA VAL A 263 -3.93 6.01 -8.87
C VAL A 263 -4.67 5.30 -7.75
N TRP A 264 -4.84 3.97 -7.84
CA TRP A 264 -5.45 3.18 -6.78
C TRP A 264 -4.59 3.16 -5.51
N VAL A 265 -3.29 2.92 -5.65
CA VAL A 265 -2.33 2.93 -4.54
C VAL A 265 -2.34 4.29 -3.84
N ALA A 266 -2.19 5.39 -4.57
CA ALA A 266 -2.20 6.74 -4.00
C ALA A 266 -3.56 7.10 -3.40
N GLY A 267 -4.66 6.81 -4.10
CA GLY A 267 -6.02 7.08 -3.63
C GLY A 267 -6.35 6.38 -2.31
N LEU A 268 -6.01 5.09 -2.21
CA LEU A 268 -6.19 4.32 -0.98
C LEU A 268 -5.26 4.79 0.14
N ALA A 269 -4.01 5.15 -0.18
CA ALA A 269 -3.06 5.67 0.80
C ALA A 269 -3.59 6.99 1.40
N ILE A 270 -4.06 7.91 0.56
CA ILE A 270 -4.64 9.18 0.97
C ILE A 270 -5.89 8.96 1.81
N LEU A 271 -6.81 8.10 1.35
CA LEU A 271 -8.03 7.77 2.09
C LEU A 271 -7.71 7.27 3.51
N VAL A 272 -6.81 6.28 3.63
CA VAL A 272 -6.40 5.72 4.92
C VAL A 272 -5.69 6.76 5.79
N LEU A 273 -4.83 7.59 5.20
CA LEU A 273 -4.12 8.64 5.92
C LEU A 273 -5.11 9.67 6.48
N VAL A 274 -6.07 10.13 5.67
CA VAL A 274 -7.11 11.07 6.07
C VAL A 274 -7.98 10.47 7.18
N GLU A 275 -8.38 9.20 7.09
CA GLU A 275 -9.16 8.55 8.14
C GLU A 275 -8.43 8.48 9.48
N LYS A 276 -7.11 8.23 9.46
CA LYS A 276 -6.28 8.07 10.66
C LYS A 276 -5.80 9.39 11.26
N VAL A 277 -5.62 10.42 10.46
CA VAL A 277 -5.00 11.69 10.91
C VAL A 277 -6.00 12.82 11.02
N PHE A 278 -7.00 12.89 10.13
CA PHE A 278 -7.91 14.03 10.09
C PHE A 278 -8.98 13.96 11.19
N PRO A 279 -9.35 15.07 11.86
CA PRO A 279 -10.36 15.07 12.92
C PRO A 279 -11.71 14.52 12.47
N ALA A 280 -12.13 14.83 11.24
CA ALA A 280 -13.36 14.33 10.64
C ALA A 280 -13.21 12.97 9.91
N GLY A 281 -12.11 12.24 10.11
CA GLY A 281 -11.81 11.00 9.39
C GLY A 281 -12.89 9.91 9.47
N GLN A 282 -13.72 9.90 10.52
CA GLN A 282 -14.84 8.96 10.64
C GLN A 282 -15.93 9.20 9.59
N TRP A 283 -16.17 10.47 9.22
CA TRP A 283 -17.15 10.83 8.20
C TRP A 283 -16.62 10.48 6.82
N VAL A 284 -15.33 10.72 6.59
CA VAL A 284 -14.64 10.32 5.36
C VAL A 284 -14.78 8.80 5.14
N GLY A 285 -14.53 7.98 6.17
CA GLY A 285 -14.70 6.54 6.06
C GLY A 285 -16.14 6.10 5.78
N ARG A 286 -17.14 6.76 6.38
CA ARG A 286 -18.56 6.48 6.09
C ARG A 286 -18.95 6.82 4.66
N VAL A 287 -18.56 8.00 4.18
CA VAL A 287 -18.81 8.44 2.80
C VAL A 287 -18.11 7.51 1.81
N ALA A 288 -16.84 7.17 2.07
CA ALA A 288 -16.10 6.20 1.28
C ALA A 288 -16.79 4.82 1.28
N GLY A 289 -17.30 4.37 2.44
CA GLY A 289 -18.03 3.11 2.55
C GLY A 289 -19.28 3.07 1.67
N ILE A 290 -20.11 4.11 1.74
CA ILE A 290 -21.32 4.23 0.90
C ILE A 290 -20.94 4.29 -0.59
N ALA A 291 -19.92 5.08 -0.94
CA ALA A 291 -19.43 5.20 -2.31
C ALA A 291 -18.92 3.85 -2.86
N LEU A 292 -18.18 3.08 -2.05
CA LEU A 292 -17.68 1.76 -2.43
C LEU A 292 -18.82 0.74 -2.62
N ILE A 293 -19.86 0.78 -1.79
CA ILE A 293 -21.05 -0.07 -1.98
C ILE A 293 -21.74 0.30 -3.29
N ALA A 294 -22.01 1.58 -3.52
CA ALA A 294 -22.67 2.05 -4.74
C ALA A 294 -21.87 1.68 -5.99
N TRP A 295 -20.55 1.89 -5.98
CA TRP A 295 -19.66 1.53 -7.07
C TRP A 295 -19.58 0.00 -7.26
N GLY A 296 -19.50 -0.79 -6.20
CA GLY A 296 -19.53 -2.23 -6.28
C GLY A 296 -20.85 -2.77 -6.84
N SER A 297 -21.99 -2.20 -6.45
CA SER A 297 -23.30 -2.52 -7.03
C SER A 297 -23.37 -2.16 -8.52
N ALA A 298 -22.90 -0.97 -8.91
CA ALA A 298 -22.82 -0.59 -10.32
C ALA A 298 -21.91 -1.54 -11.12
N THR A 299 -20.78 -1.96 -10.54
CA THR A 299 -19.84 -2.91 -11.15
C THR A 299 -20.47 -4.28 -11.42
N LEU A 300 -21.44 -4.72 -10.62
CA LEU A 300 -22.15 -5.98 -10.85
C LEU A 300 -23.20 -5.88 -11.96
N LEU A 301 -23.65 -4.66 -12.30
CA LEU A 301 -24.69 -4.40 -13.30
C LEU A 301 -24.13 -4.24 -14.71
N VAL A 302 -22.88 -3.78 -14.84
CA VAL A 302 -22.17 -3.64 -16.13
C VAL A 302 -21.23 -4.84 -16.37
#